data_AF-A0A7K0PX33-F1
#
_entry.id   AF-A0A7K0PX33-F1
#
_cell.length_a   1.000
_cell.length_b   1.000
_cell.length_c   1.000
_cell.angle_alpha   90.00
_cell.angle_beta   90.00
_cell.angle_gamma   90.00
#
_symmetry.space_group_name_H-M   'P 1'
#
loop_
_entity.id
_entity.type
_entity.pdbx_description
1 polymer ?
#
loop_
_entity_poly.entity_id
_entity_poly.type
_entity_poly.pdbx_seq_one_letter_code
_entity_poly.pdbx_strand_id
1 'polypeptide(L)'
;MGHLDGATVDAPGVVTITGWVWDADTGAGASPFNLYVDGRLVPGVTASVNRPDLAAALPPEAGTAHGFAPTLSVGPGRHSVCSYAVNTGIGSANPFLGCFYVTA
;
A
#
# COMPACT_ATOMS: atom_id res chain seq x y z
N MET A 1 3.99 -4.63 -9.11
CA MET A 1 3.93 -3.18 -9.43
C MET A 1 2.97 -2.48 -8.48
N GLY A 2 2.90 -1.15 -8.48
CA GLY A 2 1.99 -0.42 -7.61
C GLY A 2 2.28 1.07 -7.54
N HIS A 3 1.53 1.77 -6.71
CA HIS A 3 1.73 3.18 -6.40
C HIS A 3 1.25 3.50 -4.98
N LEU A 4 1.97 4.40 -4.31
CA LEU A 4 1.53 5.00 -3.05
C LEU A 4 0.87 6.35 -3.39
N ASP A 5 -0.45 6.44 -3.22
CA ASP A 5 -1.22 7.62 -3.63
C ASP A 5 -1.11 8.75 -2.58
N GLY A 6 -1.13 8.40 -1.29
CA GLY A 6 -1.15 9.41 -0.24
C GLY A 6 -1.08 8.89 1.19
N ALA A 7 -0.94 9.83 2.12
CA ALA A 7 -1.07 9.62 3.55
C ALA A 7 -1.78 10.85 4.15
N THR A 8 -2.94 10.64 4.78
CA THR A 8 -3.81 11.71 5.29
C THR A 8 -3.98 11.55 6.79
N VAL A 9 -3.91 12.65 7.53
CA VAL A 9 -4.21 12.69 8.98
C VAL A 9 -5.70 12.92 9.16
N ASP A 10 -6.45 11.91 9.58
CA ASP A 10 -7.91 11.98 9.71
C ASP A 10 -8.34 12.53 11.08
N ALA A 11 -7.52 12.29 12.10
CA ALA A 11 -7.67 12.77 13.47
C ALA A 11 -6.28 12.79 14.15
N PRO A 12 -6.13 13.44 15.32
CA PRO A 12 -4.85 13.42 16.05
C PRO A 12 -4.33 12.00 16.26
N GLY A 13 -3.13 11.71 15.75
CA GLY A 13 -2.51 10.39 15.82
C GLY A 13 -3.12 9.32 14.90
N VAL A 14 -4.07 9.65 14.02
CA VAL A 14 -4.72 8.69 13.10
C VAL A 14 -4.41 9.06 11.66
N VAL A 15 -3.77 8.15 10.94
CA VAL A 15 -3.33 8.38 9.55
C VAL A 15 -3.88 7.28 8.64
N THR A 16 -4.60 7.64 7.59
CA THR A 16 -4.99 6.71 6.52
C THR A 16 -4.02 6.80 5.36
N ILE A 17 -3.53 5.65 4.92
CA ILE A 17 -2.60 5.51 3.79
C ILE A 17 -3.36 4.96 2.61
N THR A 18 -3.24 5.57 1.44
CA THR A 18 -3.94 5.10 0.22
C THR A 18 -2.96 4.76 -0.89
N GLY A 19 -3.34 3.79 -1.71
CA GLY A 19 -2.57 3.37 -2.86
C GLY A 19 -3.09 2.07 -3.43
N TRP A 20 -2.27 1.43 -4.26
CA TRP A 20 -2.56 0.12 -4.84
C TRP A 20 -1.28 -0.65 -5.12
N VAL A 21 -1.39 -1.97 -5.12
CA VAL A 21 -0.30 -2.89 -5.46
C VAL A 21 -0.87 -4.12 -6.12
N TRP A 22 -0.20 -4.59 -7.17
CA TRP A 22 -0.54 -5.83 -7.84
C TRP A 22 0.71 -6.60 -8.24
N ASP A 23 0.65 -7.91 -8.04
CA ASP A 23 1.61 -8.88 -8.54
C ASP A 23 0.87 -9.87 -9.45
N ALA A 24 1.41 -10.12 -10.64
CA ALA A 24 0.86 -11.07 -11.60
C ALA A 24 0.69 -12.48 -11.02
N ASP A 25 1.56 -12.89 -10.10
CA ASP A 25 1.50 -14.19 -9.45
C ASP A 25 0.32 -14.31 -8.45
N THR A 26 -0.27 -13.18 -8.01
CA THR A 26 -1.50 -13.20 -7.19
C THR A 26 -2.78 -13.30 -7.99
N GLY A 27 -2.75 -13.03 -9.30
CA GLY A 27 -3.95 -12.95 -10.14
C GLY A 27 -4.96 -11.93 -9.61
N ALA A 28 -6.19 -12.39 -9.35
CA ALA A 28 -7.25 -11.57 -8.75
C ALA A 28 -7.31 -11.60 -7.21
N GLY A 29 -6.38 -12.28 -6.57
CA GLY A 29 -6.29 -12.36 -5.12
C GLY A 29 -5.76 -11.07 -4.49
N ALA A 30 -5.87 -10.98 -3.16
CA ALA A 30 -5.30 -9.84 -2.43
C ALA A 30 -3.77 -9.82 -2.54
N SER A 31 -3.21 -8.64 -2.80
CA SER A 31 -1.76 -8.46 -2.95
C SER A 31 -1.13 -8.00 -1.63
N PRO A 32 -0.18 -8.74 -1.03
CA PRO A 32 0.56 -8.24 0.13
C PRO A 32 1.47 -7.07 -0.28
N PHE A 33 1.75 -6.19 0.67
CA PHE A 33 2.75 -5.12 0.49
C PHE A 33 3.47 -4.86 1.81
N ASN A 34 4.63 -4.20 1.73
CA ASN A 34 5.32 -3.75 2.94
C ASN A 34 5.01 -2.28 3.15
N LEU A 35 4.53 -1.95 4.34
CA LEU A 35 4.33 -0.59 4.80
C LEU A 35 5.21 -0.34 6.00
N TYR A 36 5.95 0.77 5.99
CA TYR A 36 6.84 1.15 7.07
C TYR A 36 6.43 2.49 7.64
N VAL A 37 6.38 2.59 8.97
CA VAL A 37 6.30 3.87 9.69
C VAL A 37 7.61 4.08 10.43
N ASP A 38 8.35 5.14 10.10
CA ASP A 38 9.68 5.44 10.65
C ASP A 38 10.64 4.25 10.57
N GLY A 39 10.62 3.56 9.43
CA GLY A 39 11.45 2.38 9.18
C GLY A 39 10.99 1.11 9.92
N ARG A 40 9.90 1.14 10.68
CA ARG A 40 9.31 -0.05 11.33
C ARG A 40 8.20 -0.64 10.46
N LEU A 41 8.30 -1.94 10.19
CA LEU A 41 7.30 -2.66 9.40
C LEU A 41 5.95 -2.70 10.11
N VAL A 42 4.88 -2.38 9.39
CA VAL A 42 3.49 -2.64 9.77
C VAL A 42 3.13 -4.05 9.26
N PRO A 43 2.87 -5.02 10.15
CA PRO A 43 2.65 -6.40 9.75
C PRO A 43 1.26 -6.60 9.13
N GLY A 44 1.16 -7.57 8.22
CA GLY A 44 -0.13 -8.13 7.79
C GLY A 44 -0.99 -7.22 6.91
N VAL A 45 -0.39 -6.22 6.25
CA VAL A 45 -1.14 -5.36 5.32
C VAL A 45 -1.28 -6.03 3.95
N THR A 46 -2.49 -5.99 3.41
CA THR A 46 -2.84 -6.49 2.08
C THR A 46 -3.69 -5.48 1.34
N ALA A 47 -3.59 -5.49 0.01
CA ALA A 47 -4.42 -4.71 -0.87
C ALA A 47 -5.54 -5.59 -1.42
N SER A 48 -6.76 -5.28 -0.99
CA SER A 48 -7.99 -5.98 -1.37
C SER A 48 -9.16 -5.02 -1.59
N VAL A 49 -8.90 -3.71 -1.53
CA VAL A 49 -9.93 -2.67 -1.70
C VAL A 49 -10.21 -2.51 -3.18
N ASN A 50 -11.50 -2.48 -3.54
CA ASN A 50 -11.90 -2.27 -4.92
C ASN A 50 -11.54 -0.86 -5.39
N ARG A 51 -10.80 -0.78 -6.50
CA ARG A 51 -10.38 0.43 -7.19
C ARG A 51 -10.72 0.30 -8.69
N PRO A 52 -11.96 0.66 -9.10
CA PRO A 52 -12.43 0.46 -10.47
C PRO A 52 -11.55 1.11 -11.55
N ASP A 53 -10.85 2.19 -11.20
CA ASP A 53 -9.89 2.89 -12.06
C ASP A 53 -8.72 2.00 -12.50
N LEU A 54 -8.38 0.94 -11.74
CA LEU A 54 -7.31 0.00 -12.10
C LEU A 54 -7.65 -0.86 -13.32
N ALA A 55 -8.91 -0.93 -13.75
CA ALA A 55 -9.29 -1.65 -14.97
C ALA A 55 -8.60 -1.11 -16.23
N ALA A 56 -8.16 0.15 -16.22
CA ALA A 56 -7.40 0.76 -17.31
C ALA A 56 -5.88 0.50 -17.21
N ALA A 57 -5.38 0.12 -16.03
CA ALA A 57 -3.96 -0.03 -15.73
C ALA A 57 -3.51 -1.50 -15.61
N LEU A 58 -4.43 -2.41 -15.30
CA LEU A 58 -4.17 -3.82 -15.03
C LEU A 58 -4.82 -4.72 -16.09
N PRO A 59 -4.26 -5.92 -16.33
CA PRO A 59 -4.89 -6.88 -17.22
C PRO A 59 -6.22 -7.40 -16.64
N PRO A 60 -7.19 -7.81 -17.47
CA PRO A 60 -8.54 -8.17 -17.02
C PRO A 60 -8.58 -9.25 -15.92
N GLU A 61 -7.70 -10.23 -15.97
CA GLU A 61 -7.59 -11.33 -15.01
C GLU A 61 -7.12 -10.89 -13.62
N ALA A 62 -6.52 -9.70 -13.49
CA ALA A 62 -6.20 -9.13 -12.19
C ALA A 62 -7.48 -8.68 -11.45
N GLY A 63 -8.53 -8.29 -12.18
CA GLY A 63 -9.63 -7.55 -11.58
C GLY A 63 -9.16 -6.21 -10.98
N THR A 64 -10.01 -5.61 -10.12
CA THR A 64 -9.81 -4.24 -9.62
C THR A 64 -9.62 -4.16 -8.11
N ALA A 65 -9.59 -5.30 -7.41
CA ALA A 65 -9.51 -5.37 -5.95
C ALA A 65 -8.07 -5.29 -5.42
N HIS A 66 -7.30 -4.32 -5.90
CA HIS A 66 -5.85 -4.18 -5.62
C HIS A 66 -5.49 -2.86 -4.93
N GLY A 67 -6.49 -2.12 -4.45
CA GLY A 67 -6.29 -0.94 -3.62
C GLY A 67 -5.99 -1.29 -2.17
N PHE A 68 -5.31 -0.39 -1.47
CA PHE A 68 -5.16 -0.43 -0.03
C PHE A 68 -5.54 0.91 0.61
N ALA A 69 -6.06 0.84 1.84
CA ALA A 69 -6.46 1.99 2.63
C ALA A 69 -6.27 1.77 4.16
N PRO A 70 -5.13 1.24 4.66
CA PRO A 70 -4.99 0.98 6.09
C PRO A 70 -4.94 2.28 6.89
N THR A 71 -5.61 2.26 8.03
CA THR A 71 -5.51 3.31 9.04
C THR A 71 -4.52 2.90 10.12
N LEU A 72 -3.58 3.80 10.44
CA LEU A 72 -2.50 3.59 11.39
C LEU A 72 -2.61 4.57 12.54
N SER A 73 -2.24 4.12 13.73
CA SER A 73 -2.00 5.00 14.87
C SER A 73 -0.53 5.39 14.95
N VAL A 74 -0.26 6.69 15.03
CA VAL A 74 1.08 7.26 15.18
C VAL A 74 1.13 8.20 16.39
N GLY A 75 2.32 8.39 16.95
CA GLY A 75 2.51 9.34 18.04
C GLY A 75 2.42 10.79 17.55
N PRO A 76 2.48 11.79 18.46
CA PRO A 76 2.60 13.19 18.06
C PRO A 76 3.91 13.44 17.30
N GLY A 77 3.85 14.30 16.28
CA GLY A 77 5.03 14.74 15.53
C GLY A 77 5.11 14.19 14.12
N ARG A 78 6.30 14.36 13.50
CA ARG A 78 6.51 14.04 12.08
C ARG A 78 6.92 12.58 11.91
N HIS A 79 6.17 11.87 11.09
CA HIS A 79 6.37 10.46 10.75
C HIS A 79 6.62 10.29 9.26
N SER A 80 7.52 9.37 8.91
CA SER A 80 7.69 8.89 7.54
C SER A 80 6.85 7.63 7.33
N VAL A 81 6.13 7.57 6.21
CA VAL A 81 5.36 6.40 5.79
C VAL A 81 5.82 5.97 4.42
N CYS A 82 6.41 4.78 4.31
CA CYS A 82 7.02 4.29 3.09
C CYS A 82 6.41 2.94 2.69
N SER A 83 6.15 2.76 1.39
CA SER A 83 5.54 1.53 0.87
C SER A 83 6.42 0.85 -0.18
N TYR A 84 6.38 -0.47 -0.20
CA TYR A 84 7.03 -1.33 -1.18
C TYR A 84 6.04 -2.41 -1.63
N ALA A 85 6.01 -2.71 -2.92
CA ALA A 85 5.34 -3.89 -3.43
C ALA A 85 6.07 -5.15 -2.93
N VAL A 86 5.32 -6.21 -2.60
CA VAL A 86 5.90 -7.52 -2.28
C VAL A 86 5.77 -8.40 -3.50
N ASN A 87 6.89 -8.97 -3.95
CA ASN A 87 6.87 -9.99 -4.99
C ASN A 87 6.43 -11.33 -4.39
N THR A 88 5.32 -11.89 -4.85
CA THR A 88 4.79 -13.17 -4.40
C THR A 88 5.05 -14.26 -5.45
N GLY A 89 6.30 -14.61 -5.67
CA GLY A 89 6.64 -15.61 -6.68
C GLY A 89 8.10 -15.60 -7.07
N ILE A 90 8.39 -15.76 -8.36
CA ILE A 90 9.77 -15.81 -8.85
C ILE A 90 10.37 -14.40 -8.83
N GLY A 91 11.51 -14.25 -8.14
CA GLY A 91 12.19 -12.97 -7.96
C GLY A 91 12.21 -12.53 -6.50
N SER A 92 13.13 -11.63 -6.17
CA SER A 92 13.36 -11.18 -4.79
C SER A 92 13.28 -9.67 -4.62
N ALA A 93 13.01 -8.92 -5.70
CA ALA A 93 12.90 -7.48 -5.62
C ALA A 93 11.51 -7.11 -5.08
N ASN A 94 11.49 -6.24 -4.06
CA ASN A 94 10.28 -5.60 -3.56
C ASN A 94 10.33 -4.13 -4.02
N PRO A 95 9.71 -3.77 -5.17
CA PRO A 95 9.80 -2.43 -5.73
C PRO A 95 9.35 -1.35 -4.74
N PHE A 96 10.13 -0.29 -4.61
CA PHE A 96 9.75 0.87 -3.80
C PHE A 96 8.61 1.65 -4.48
N LEU A 97 7.55 1.93 -3.73
CA LEU A 97 6.34 2.62 -4.25
C LEU A 97 6.31 4.11 -3.90
N GLY A 98 7.04 4.52 -2.87
CA GLY A 98 7.12 5.91 -2.44
C GLY A 98 7.16 6.07 -0.92
N CYS A 99 7.38 7.31 -0.47
CA CYS A 99 7.22 7.72 0.91
C CYS A 99 6.44 9.03 1.00
N PHE A 100 5.61 9.15 2.03
CA PHE A 100 5.01 10.39 2.47
C PHE A 100 5.49 10.75 3.87
N TYR A 101 5.45 12.04 4.19
CA TYR A 101 5.61 12.52 5.55
C TYR A 101 4.30 13.09 6.03
N VAL A 102 3.89 12.67 7.22
CA VAL A 102 2.69 13.16 7.91
C VAL A 102 3.10 13.75 9.24
N THR A 103 2.33 14.74 9.71
CA THR A 103 2.52 15.31 11.05
C THR A 103 1.23 15.14 11.82
N ALA A 104 1.28 14.38 12.90
CA ALA A 104 0.14 14.06 13.76
C ALA A 104 0.06 14.96 15.00
#